data_AF-A0A964ZMF6-F1
#
_entry.id   AF-A0A964ZMF6-F1
#
_cell.length_a   1.000
_cell.length_b   1.000
_cell.length_c   1.000
_cell.angle_alpha   90.00
_cell.angle_beta   90.00
_cell.angle_gamma   90.00
#
_symmetry.space_group_name_H-M   'P 1'
#
loop_
_entity.id
_entity.type
_entity.pdbx_description
1 polymer ?
#
loop_
_entity_poly.entity_id
_entity_poly.type
_entity_poly.pdbx_seq_one_letter_code
_entity_poly.pdbx_strand_id
1 'polypeptide(L)'
;SRGLGDVYKRQVYLSSVVNTSGLEIIGAIGIWLTLPGLLGDSRRDPWGLWCFVVGGLIVILARPLGMVYFVAIVAVCTIACGQVKSLLDFARARLWVAALHVSAIAFATIWYFTIYNPRVDPRMAEHLGPDVALVEQLAHSFGDITRVMQEAVGDLGSLEVPIPRLAFLAMILVLSWIVTTGWRDAPTSFRAATIVLLAVGVVAVIAIDLNYYRILRGYGVQGRHLTPLLVGIPLLAARRSRFTDTQRYIIGAIWVITHVLAGYTALRRYSVGLVGDEVLEVFYFPQWQPALGIFGTLIALTLLLLAITAVTFRTTRAEGGD
;
A
#
# COMPACT_ATOMS: atom_id res chain seq x y z
N SER A 1 -26.02 -34.06 8.53
CA SER A 1 -25.51 -32.75 8.98
C SER A 1 -24.03 -32.47 8.62
N ARG A 2 -23.42 -33.17 7.64
CA ARG A 2 -21.99 -32.99 7.24
C ARG A 2 -21.81 -32.34 5.86
N GLY A 3 -22.35 -31.13 5.66
CA GLY A 3 -22.27 -30.48 4.33
C GLY A 3 -22.09 -28.97 4.33
N LEU A 4 -22.52 -28.27 5.38
CA LEU A 4 -22.47 -26.81 5.43
C LEU A 4 -21.22 -26.24 6.14
N GLY A 5 -20.54 -27.04 6.96
CA GLY A 5 -19.36 -26.58 7.71
C GLY A 5 -18.10 -26.34 6.85
N ASP A 6 -17.92 -27.11 5.78
CA ASP A 6 -16.72 -27.03 4.94
C ASP A 6 -16.78 -25.91 3.88
N VAL A 7 -17.98 -25.54 3.42
CA VAL A 7 -18.16 -24.45 2.45
C VAL A 7 -17.88 -23.10 3.11
N TYR A 8 -18.36 -22.89 4.35
CA TYR A 8 -18.08 -21.68 5.12
C TYR A 8 -16.60 -21.58 5.51
N LYS A 9 -15.95 -22.68 5.91
CA LYS A 9 -14.51 -22.67 6.21
C LYS A 9 -13.65 -22.34 4.99
N ARG A 10 -14.01 -22.83 3.79
CA ARG A 10 -13.28 -22.51 2.55
C ARG A 10 -13.52 -21.08 2.05
N GLN A 11 -14.72 -20.53 2.19
CA GLN A 11 -15.00 -19.13 1.85
C GLN A 11 -14.28 -18.15 2.79
N VAL A 12 -14.21 -18.45 4.09
CA VAL A 12 -13.42 -17.67 5.05
C VAL A 12 -11.92 -17.74 4.71
N TYR A 13 -11.39 -18.92 4.34
CA TYR A 13 -9.99 -19.08 3.93
C TYR A 13 -9.65 -18.37 2.61
N LEU A 14 -10.53 -18.36 1.61
CA LEU A 14 -10.31 -17.59 0.38
C LEU A 14 -10.32 -16.07 0.64
N SER A 15 -11.13 -15.60 1.58
CA SER A 15 -11.15 -14.19 1.99
C SER A 15 -9.93 -13.79 2.85
N SER A 16 -9.30 -14.74 3.57
CA SER A 16 -8.07 -14.46 4.32
C SER A 16 -6.81 -14.56 3.46
N VAL A 17 -6.86 -15.29 2.34
CA VAL A 17 -5.74 -15.42 1.38
C VAL A 17 -5.73 -14.25 0.38
N VAL A 18 -6.88 -13.66 0.05
CA VAL A 18 -6.96 -12.42 -0.74
C VAL A 18 -7.04 -11.23 0.21
N ASN A 19 -5.90 -10.82 0.76
CA ASN A 19 -5.81 -9.57 1.51
C ASN A 19 -6.31 -8.41 0.62
N THR A 20 -7.49 -7.86 0.92
CA THR A 20 -8.14 -6.80 0.12
C THR A 20 -7.24 -5.58 -0.05
N SER A 21 -6.28 -5.38 0.84
CA SER A 21 -5.28 -4.32 0.72
C SER A 21 -4.33 -4.50 -0.48
N GLY A 22 -4.09 -5.71 -0.96
CA GLY A 22 -3.20 -5.94 -2.11
C GLY A 22 -3.73 -5.28 -3.39
N LEU A 23 -5.00 -5.53 -3.72
CA LEU A 23 -5.64 -4.91 -4.88
C LEU A 23 -5.75 -3.39 -4.74
N GLU A 24 -6.09 -2.91 -3.54
CA GLU A 24 -6.13 -1.48 -3.23
C GLU A 24 -4.77 -0.79 -3.42
N ILE A 25 -3.68 -1.39 -2.91
CA ILE A 25 -2.32 -0.86 -3.06
C ILE A 25 -1.94 -0.83 -4.56
N ILE A 26 -2.21 -1.90 -5.30
CA ILE A 26 -1.95 -1.94 -6.75
C ILE A 26 -2.76 -0.87 -7.48
N GLY A 27 -4.05 -0.72 -7.16
CA GLY A 27 -4.91 0.32 -7.72
C GLY A 27 -4.38 1.72 -7.44
N ALA A 28 -3.93 1.96 -6.20
CA ALA A 28 -3.33 3.23 -5.80
C ALA A 28 -2.02 3.52 -6.54
N ILE A 29 -1.13 2.53 -6.67
CA ILE A 29 0.10 2.64 -7.48
C ILE A 29 -0.26 2.98 -8.93
N GLY A 30 -1.28 2.34 -9.50
CA GLY A 30 -1.77 2.65 -10.85
C GLY A 30 -2.18 4.11 -11.01
N ILE A 31 -2.88 4.68 -10.02
CA ILE A 31 -3.26 6.11 -10.02
C ILE A 31 -2.02 7.00 -9.89
N TRP A 32 -1.11 6.70 -8.96
CA TRP A 32 0.12 7.46 -8.74
C TRP A 32 0.99 7.56 -9.99
N LEU A 33 1.06 6.48 -10.77
CA LEU A 33 1.86 6.43 -12.00
C LEU A 33 1.19 7.19 -13.15
N THR A 34 -0.12 7.05 -13.30
CA THR A 34 -0.85 7.50 -14.50
C THR A 34 -1.39 8.93 -14.40
N LEU A 35 -1.95 9.33 -13.26
CA LEU A 35 -2.64 10.60 -13.11
C LEU A 35 -1.74 11.81 -13.40
N PRO A 36 -0.48 11.90 -12.91
CA PRO A 36 0.36 13.05 -13.22
C PRO A 36 0.66 13.19 -14.73
N GLY A 37 0.68 12.08 -15.49
CA GLY A 37 0.81 12.10 -16.95
C GLY A 37 -0.47 12.57 -17.64
N LEU A 38 -1.62 12.08 -17.18
CA LEU A 38 -2.93 12.49 -17.71
C LEU A 38 -3.24 13.98 -17.50
N LEU A 39 -2.67 14.58 -16.43
CA LEU A 39 -2.78 16.02 -16.15
C LEU A 39 -1.78 16.85 -16.96
N GLY A 40 -0.59 16.32 -17.22
CA GLY A 40 0.53 17.04 -17.83
C GLY A 40 0.59 17.02 -19.36
N ASP A 41 0.11 15.96 -20.01
CA ASP A 41 0.25 15.78 -21.46
C ASP A 41 -1.02 16.11 -22.27
N SER A 42 -0.82 16.70 -23.45
CA SER A 42 -1.87 16.94 -24.45
C SER A 42 -2.30 15.66 -25.17
N ARG A 43 -1.41 14.66 -25.28
CA ARG A 43 -1.71 13.32 -25.80
C ARG A 43 -1.91 12.35 -24.64
N ARG A 44 -3.17 12.11 -24.30
CA ARG A 44 -3.55 11.17 -23.23
C ARG A 44 -3.47 9.74 -23.76
N ASP A 45 -2.52 8.97 -23.26
CA ASP A 45 -2.41 7.53 -23.53
C ASP A 45 -3.69 6.79 -23.06
N PRO A 46 -4.37 6.04 -23.95
CA PRO A 46 -5.55 5.28 -23.59
C PRO A 46 -5.27 4.22 -22.52
N TRP A 47 -4.06 3.65 -22.48
CA TRP A 47 -3.71 2.65 -21.46
C TRP A 47 -3.59 3.29 -20.07
N GLY A 48 -2.87 4.41 -19.97
CA GLY A 48 -2.83 5.22 -18.75
C GLY A 48 -4.21 5.65 -18.26
N LEU A 49 -5.14 5.99 -19.18
CA LEU A 49 -6.52 6.30 -18.84
C LEU A 49 -7.26 5.11 -18.23
N TRP A 50 -7.16 3.92 -18.84
CA TRP A 50 -7.80 2.71 -18.31
C TRP A 50 -7.23 2.30 -16.96
N CYS A 51 -5.90 2.38 -16.78
CA CYS A 51 -5.23 2.14 -15.51
C CYS A 51 -5.72 3.12 -14.42
N PHE A 52 -5.90 4.40 -14.74
CA PHE A 52 -6.48 5.38 -13.81
C PHE A 52 -7.95 5.05 -13.45
N VAL A 53 -8.76 4.67 -14.44
CA VAL A 53 -10.17 4.32 -14.24
C VAL A 53 -10.30 3.08 -13.35
N VAL A 54 -9.67 1.98 -13.75
CA VAL A 54 -9.74 0.69 -13.06
C VAL A 54 -9.07 0.78 -11.69
N GLY A 55 -7.89 1.39 -11.60
CA GLY A 55 -7.20 1.62 -10.34
C GLY A 55 -8.03 2.45 -9.36
N GLY A 56 -8.67 3.53 -9.86
CA GLY A 56 -9.60 4.34 -9.08
C GLY A 56 -10.79 3.55 -8.55
N LEU A 57 -11.44 2.74 -9.38
CA LEU A 57 -12.57 1.91 -8.96
C LEU A 57 -12.16 0.87 -7.91
N ILE A 58 -11.02 0.21 -8.11
CA ILE A 58 -10.49 -0.76 -7.15
C ILE A 58 -10.23 -0.07 -5.82
N VAL A 59 -9.56 1.08 -5.81
CA VAL A 59 -9.27 1.83 -4.57
C VAL A 59 -10.56 2.25 -3.87
N ILE A 60 -11.51 2.86 -4.59
CA ILE A 60 -12.78 3.34 -4.00
C ILE A 60 -13.59 2.18 -3.40
N LEU A 61 -13.66 1.04 -4.09
CA LEU A 61 -14.55 -0.08 -3.74
C LEU A 61 -13.90 -1.12 -2.84
N ALA A 62 -12.57 -1.10 -2.65
CA ALA A 62 -11.88 -2.12 -1.85
C ALA A 62 -12.28 -2.12 -0.37
N ARG A 63 -12.54 -0.94 0.21
CA ARG A 63 -12.97 -0.77 1.61
C ARG A 63 -13.50 0.63 1.88
N PRO A 64 -14.15 0.89 3.04
CA PRO A 64 -14.67 2.21 3.39
C PRO A 64 -13.66 3.36 3.33
N LEU A 65 -12.39 3.13 3.70
CA LEU A 65 -11.35 4.16 3.62
C LEU A 65 -10.86 4.43 2.19
N GLY A 66 -11.18 3.55 1.24
CA GLY A 66 -10.75 3.60 -0.14
C GLY A 66 -11.12 4.90 -0.85
N MET A 67 -12.36 5.39 -0.64
CA MET A 67 -12.80 6.68 -1.18
C MET A 67 -11.96 7.86 -0.68
N VAL A 68 -11.51 7.82 0.59
CA VAL A 68 -10.65 8.86 1.17
C VAL A 68 -9.27 8.81 0.54
N TYR A 69 -8.70 7.62 0.35
CA TYR A 69 -7.41 7.47 -0.33
C TYR A 69 -7.47 7.94 -1.77
N PHE A 70 -8.51 7.58 -2.53
CA PHE A 70 -8.66 8.04 -3.90
C PHE A 70 -8.66 9.57 -3.98
N VAL A 71 -9.47 10.24 -3.16
CA VAL A 71 -9.54 11.71 -3.11
C VAL A 71 -8.19 12.30 -2.70
N ALA A 72 -7.52 11.74 -1.68
CA ALA A 72 -6.23 12.21 -1.22
C ALA A 72 -5.15 12.08 -2.31
N ILE A 73 -5.08 10.93 -3.00
CA ILE A 73 -4.13 10.70 -4.09
C ILE A 73 -4.37 11.69 -5.23
N VAL A 74 -5.63 11.84 -5.67
CA VAL A 74 -6.00 12.79 -6.73
C VAL A 74 -5.62 14.23 -6.34
N ALA A 75 -5.92 14.64 -5.11
CA ALA A 75 -5.59 15.96 -4.60
C ALA A 75 -4.07 16.18 -4.56
N VAL A 76 -3.31 15.23 -4.02
CA VAL A 76 -1.85 15.33 -3.93
C VAL A 76 -1.21 15.36 -5.31
N CYS A 77 -1.62 14.49 -6.25
CA CYS A 77 -1.15 14.57 -7.64
C CYS A 77 -1.44 15.93 -8.27
N THR A 78 -2.66 16.45 -8.07
CA THR A 78 -3.07 17.74 -8.65
C THR A 78 -2.25 18.90 -8.08
N ILE A 79 -2.02 18.93 -6.78
CA ILE A 79 -1.19 19.94 -6.09
C ILE A 79 0.27 19.78 -6.54
N ALA A 80 0.80 18.56 -6.56
CA ALA A 80 2.18 18.29 -6.95
C ALA A 80 2.47 18.74 -8.40
N CYS A 81 1.51 18.55 -9.30
CA CYS A 81 1.57 19.02 -10.68
C CYS A 81 1.28 20.53 -10.84
N GLY A 82 0.70 21.20 -9.84
CA GLY A 82 0.33 22.62 -9.90
C GLY A 82 -0.81 22.91 -10.89
N GLN A 83 -1.67 21.93 -11.17
CA GLN A 83 -2.51 21.87 -12.38
C GLN A 83 -4.00 21.65 -12.06
N VAL A 84 -4.56 22.44 -11.13
CA VAL A 84 -5.99 22.34 -10.78
C VAL A 84 -6.89 22.56 -12.00
N LYS A 85 -6.54 23.51 -12.88
CA LYS A 85 -7.27 23.73 -14.14
C LYS A 85 -7.23 22.51 -15.05
N SER A 86 -6.07 21.86 -15.19
CA SER A 86 -5.93 20.64 -16.00
C SER A 86 -6.79 19.49 -15.48
N LEU A 87 -6.97 19.38 -14.15
CA LEU A 87 -7.88 18.37 -13.57
C LEU A 87 -9.33 18.65 -13.98
N LEU A 88 -9.77 19.91 -13.90
CA LEU A 88 -11.12 20.32 -14.30
C LEU A 88 -11.34 20.12 -15.80
N ASP A 89 -10.37 20.49 -16.62
CA ASP A 89 -10.41 20.30 -18.07
C ASP A 89 -10.38 18.80 -18.44
N PHE A 90 -9.63 17.99 -17.71
CA PHE A 90 -9.66 16.53 -17.82
C PHE A 90 -11.04 15.97 -17.51
N ALA A 91 -11.62 16.36 -16.36
CA ALA A 91 -12.95 15.91 -15.94
C ALA A 91 -14.04 16.32 -16.93
N ARG A 92 -13.99 17.55 -17.47
CA ARG A 92 -14.93 18.04 -18.50
C ARG A 92 -14.77 17.32 -19.83
N ALA A 93 -13.54 17.06 -20.27
CA ALA A 93 -13.30 16.35 -21.52
C ALA A 93 -13.67 14.86 -21.43
N ARG A 94 -13.68 14.29 -20.23
CA ARG A 94 -13.94 12.87 -19.97
C ARG A 94 -15.00 12.70 -18.87
N LEU A 95 -16.16 13.32 -19.08
CA LEU A 95 -17.27 13.28 -18.11
C LEU A 95 -17.64 11.87 -17.66
N TRP A 96 -17.52 10.87 -18.55
CA TRP A 96 -17.79 9.48 -18.20
C TRP A 96 -16.84 8.93 -17.12
N VAL A 97 -15.57 9.33 -17.11
CA VAL A 97 -14.59 8.92 -16.07
C VAL A 97 -14.97 9.53 -14.74
N ALA A 98 -15.22 10.85 -14.73
CA ALA A 98 -15.64 11.57 -13.54
C ALA A 98 -16.96 11.01 -12.99
N ALA A 99 -17.95 10.78 -13.86
CA ALA A 99 -19.23 10.19 -13.49
C ALA A 99 -19.06 8.79 -12.88
N LEU A 100 -18.17 7.96 -13.44
CA LEU A 100 -17.91 6.61 -12.95
C LEU A 100 -17.27 6.62 -11.56
N HIS A 101 -16.23 7.44 -11.33
CA HIS A 101 -15.61 7.55 -10.00
C HIS A 101 -16.55 8.20 -8.97
N VAL A 102 -17.28 9.25 -9.34
CA VAL A 102 -18.27 9.88 -8.44
C VAL A 102 -19.39 8.91 -8.09
N SER A 103 -19.89 8.13 -9.05
CA SER A 103 -20.90 7.09 -8.80
C SER A 103 -20.38 6.00 -7.88
N ALA A 104 -19.12 5.59 -8.04
CA ALA A 104 -18.48 4.62 -7.15
C ALA A 104 -18.33 5.17 -5.72
N ILE A 105 -17.94 6.45 -5.56
CA ILE A 105 -17.86 7.11 -4.26
C ILE A 105 -19.25 7.20 -3.62
N ALA A 106 -20.27 7.62 -4.38
CA ALA A 106 -21.63 7.69 -3.89
C ALA A 106 -22.15 6.31 -3.45
N PHE A 107 -21.92 5.27 -4.26
CA PHE A 107 -22.25 3.90 -3.91
C PHE A 107 -21.54 3.44 -2.64
N ALA A 108 -20.22 3.62 -2.54
CA ALA A 108 -19.43 3.26 -1.36
C ALA A 108 -19.90 4.00 -0.10
N THR A 109 -20.24 5.29 -0.24
CA THR A 109 -20.77 6.13 0.85
C THR A 109 -22.14 5.64 1.31
N ILE A 110 -23.06 5.38 0.38
CA ILE A 110 -24.39 4.84 0.69
C ILE A 110 -24.24 3.49 1.37
N TRP A 111 -23.42 2.58 0.82
CA TRP A 111 -23.17 1.27 1.40
C TRP A 111 -22.58 1.40 2.81
N TYR A 112 -21.64 2.32 3.03
CA TYR A 112 -21.05 2.57 4.34
C TYR A 112 -22.11 3.00 5.35
N PHE A 113 -22.94 4.00 5.05
CA PHE A 113 -23.92 4.51 6.00
C PHE A 113 -25.13 3.59 6.19
N THR A 114 -25.53 2.83 5.17
CA THR A 114 -26.74 1.98 5.24
C THR A 114 -26.46 0.56 5.71
N ILE A 115 -25.27 0.01 5.41
CA ILE A 115 -24.93 -1.39 5.69
C ILE A 115 -23.81 -1.50 6.71
N TYR A 116 -22.71 -0.76 6.56
CA TYR A 116 -21.53 -0.94 7.41
C TYR A 116 -21.71 -0.28 8.78
N ASN A 117 -21.90 1.03 8.82
CA ASN A 117 -21.95 1.83 10.05
C ASN A 117 -23.03 1.36 11.04
N PRO A 118 -24.28 1.04 10.64
CA PRO A 118 -25.30 0.59 11.59
C PRO A 118 -24.99 -0.77 12.23
N ARG A 119 -24.11 -1.57 11.64
CA ARG A 119 -23.69 -2.89 12.16
C ARG A 119 -22.46 -2.80 13.04
N VAL A 120 -21.81 -1.65 13.09
CA VAL A 120 -20.64 -1.37 13.92
C VAL A 120 -21.11 -0.48 15.06
N ASP A 121 -21.76 -1.09 16.07
CA ASP A 121 -22.24 -0.37 17.25
C ASP A 121 -21.10 -0.22 18.28
N PRO A 122 -20.61 1.01 18.58
CA PRO A 122 -19.57 1.23 19.57
C PRO A 122 -19.95 0.72 20.97
N ARG A 123 -21.24 0.55 21.28
CA ARG A 123 -21.71 -0.02 22.55
C ARG A 123 -21.33 -1.48 22.71
N MET A 124 -21.06 -2.20 21.62
CA MET A 124 -20.48 -3.55 21.72
C MET A 124 -19.10 -3.53 22.38
N ALA A 125 -18.39 -2.39 22.31
CA ALA A 125 -17.06 -2.20 22.88
C ALA A 125 -17.08 -1.75 24.35
N GLU A 126 -18.22 -1.30 24.88
CA GLU A 126 -18.35 -0.87 26.28
C GLU A 126 -18.04 -1.99 27.27
N HIS A 127 -18.22 -3.25 26.86
CA HIS A 127 -17.99 -4.43 27.68
C HIS A 127 -16.57 -5.01 27.53
N LEU A 128 -15.76 -4.49 26.58
CA LEU A 128 -14.46 -5.07 26.23
C LEU A 128 -13.31 -4.55 27.09
N GLY A 129 -13.46 -3.41 27.76
CA GLY A 129 -12.40 -2.86 28.61
C GLY A 129 -12.69 -1.44 29.11
N PRO A 130 -11.90 -0.96 30.09
CA PRO A 130 -12.04 0.39 30.63
C PRO A 130 -11.69 1.46 29.59
N ASP A 131 -12.34 2.63 29.71
CA ASP A 131 -11.98 3.80 28.92
C ASP A 131 -10.59 4.32 29.29
N VAL A 132 -9.71 4.41 28.30
CA VAL A 132 -8.39 5.01 28.41
C VAL A 132 -8.47 6.49 28.04
N ALA A 133 -7.72 7.35 28.74
CA ALA A 133 -7.71 8.79 28.46
C ALA A 133 -7.22 9.09 27.03
N LEU A 134 -7.79 10.11 26.37
CA LEU A 134 -7.42 10.47 24.99
C LEU A 134 -5.92 10.72 24.82
N VAL A 135 -5.27 11.32 25.82
CA VAL A 135 -3.81 11.59 25.78
C VAL A 135 -3.01 10.29 25.71
N GLU A 136 -3.43 9.26 26.44
CA GLU A 136 -2.78 7.95 26.41
C GLU A 136 -3.05 7.22 25.10
N GLN A 137 -4.27 7.33 24.55
CA GLN A 137 -4.58 6.81 23.21
C GLN A 137 -3.70 7.47 22.14
N LEU A 138 -3.54 8.79 22.19
CA LEU A 138 -2.66 9.52 21.27
C LEU A 138 -1.20 9.07 21.43
N ALA A 139 -0.70 8.95 22.66
CA ALA A 139 0.65 8.50 22.93
C ALA A 139 0.91 7.09 22.36
N HIS A 140 -0.06 6.17 22.53
CA HIS A 140 0.01 4.83 21.95
C HIS A 140 0.04 4.88 20.42
N SER A 141 -0.87 5.63 19.78
CA SER A 141 -0.90 5.79 18.32
C SER A 141 0.39 6.38 17.75
N PHE A 142 1.03 7.30 18.47
CA PHE A 142 2.35 7.82 18.06
C PHE A 142 3.44 6.74 18.18
N GLY A 143 3.40 5.92 19.24
CA GLY A 143 4.30 4.77 19.40
C GLY A 143 4.18 3.74 18.28
N ASP A 144 2.96 3.57 17.74
CA ASP A 144 2.68 2.60 16.67
C ASP A 144 3.23 3.00 15.31
N ILE A 145 3.57 4.27 15.06
CA ILE A 145 4.03 4.74 13.73
C ILE A 145 5.22 3.94 13.22
N THR A 146 6.19 3.62 14.08
CA THR A 146 7.39 2.86 13.68
C THR A 146 7.03 1.43 13.26
N ARG A 147 6.13 0.78 14.01
CA ARG A 147 5.62 -0.55 13.70
C ARG A 147 4.86 -0.56 12.38
N VAL A 148 3.91 0.38 12.22
CA VAL A 148 3.13 0.56 10.97
C VAL A 148 4.05 0.79 9.78
N MET A 149 5.14 1.53 9.96
CA MET A 149 6.10 1.78 8.89
C MET A 149 6.88 0.53 8.48
N GLN A 150 7.26 -0.33 9.43
CA GLN A 150 7.87 -1.62 9.14
C GLN A 150 6.91 -2.54 8.38
N GLU A 151 5.67 -2.62 8.83
CA GLU A 151 4.60 -3.40 8.19
C GLU A 151 4.30 -2.89 6.77
N ALA A 152 4.40 -1.58 6.53
CA ALA A 152 4.15 -0.99 5.22
C ALA A 152 5.23 -1.37 4.18
N VAL A 153 6.47 -1.62 4.64
CA VAL A 153 7.57 -2.08 3.79
C VAL A 153 7.48 -3.58 3.49
N GLY A 154 7.09 -4.38 4.47
CA GLY A 154 7.05 -5.83 4.28
C GLY A 154 6.44 -6.58 5.45
N ASP A 155 5.11 -6.67 5.45
CA ASP A 155 4.36 -7.69 6.17
C ASP A 155 3.57 -8.56 5.18
N LEU A 156 4.11 -9.73 4.85
CA LEU A 156 3.50 -10.69 3.92
C LEU A 156 2.47 -11.60 4.61
N GLY A 157 1.51 -10.97 5.30
CA GLY A 157 0.34 -11.62 5.88
C GLY A 157 0.47 -12.04 7.34
N SER A 158 1.51 -11.58 8.04
CA SER A 158 1.75 -11.83 9.46
C SER A 158 2.26 -10.60 10.21
N LEU A 159 1.35 -10.01 10.99
CA LEU A 159 1.66 -8.88 11.88
C LEU A 159 2.67 -9.21 12.99
N GLU A 160 2.94 -10.49 13.23
CA GLU A 160 3.80 -10.92 14.35
C GLU A 160 5.25 -11.23 13.91
N VAL A 161 5.57 -11.14 12.61
CA VAL A 161 6.96 -11.30 12.14
C VAL A 161 7.34 -10.13 11.25
N PRO A 162 7.96 -9.08 11.81
CA PRO A 162 8.41 -7.96 11.02
C PRO A 162 9.50 -8.39 10.06
N ILE A 163 9.60 -7.67 8.95
CA ILE A 163 10.73 -7.77 8.01
C ILE A 163 12.07 -7.66 8.78
N PRO A 164 13.13 -8.38 8.37
CA PRO A 164 14.45 -8.25 8.99
C PRO A 164 14.91 -6.79 9.07
N ARG A 165 15.41 -6.37 10.25
CA ARG A 165 15.75 -4.96 10.54
C ARG A 165 16.71 -4.35 9.52
N LEU A 166 17.68 -5.12 9.03
CA LEU A 166 18.63 -4.66 8.01
C LEU A 166 17.96 -4.43 6.65
N ALA A 167 17.00 -5.28 6.26
CA ALA A 167 16.23 -5.09 5.03
C ALA A 167 15.31 -3.87 5.13
N PHE A 168 14.67 -3.67 6.29
CA PHE A 168 13.91 -2.45 6.57
C PHE A 168 14.78 -1.21 6.46
N LEU A 169 15.94 -1.19 7.13
CA LEU A 169 16.88 -0.07 7.08
C LEU A 169 17.35 0.20 5.65
N ALA A 170 17.70 -0.84 4.89
CA ALA A 170 18.12 -0.70 3.50
C ALA A 170 17.02 -0.05 2.63
N MET A 171 15.76 -0.45 2.81
CA MET A 171 14.63 0.18 2.12
C MET A 171 14.45 1.63 2.53
N ILE A 172 14.50 1.95 3.82
CA ILE A 172 14.37 3.35 4.28
C ILE A 172 15.48 4.21 3.69
N LEU A 173 16.72 3.72 3.64
CA LEU A 173 17.84 4.43 3.05
C LEU A 173 17.64 4.67 1.54
N VAL A 174 17.22 3.64 0.79
CA VAL A 174 16.94 3.77 -0.65
C VAL A 174 15.76 4.71 -0.93
N LEU A 175 14.67 4.59 -0.19
CA LEU A 175 13.51 5.47 -0.34
C LEU A 175 13.88 6.92 0.00
N SER A 176 14.64 7.13 1.07
CA SER A 176 15.14 8.46 1.45
C SER A 176 16.04 9.04 0.36
N TRP A 177 16.90 8.22 -0.24
CA TRP A 177 17.74 8.64 -1.35
C TRP A 177 16.94 9.02 -2.60
N ILE A 178 15.92 8.22 -2.98
CA ILE A 178 15.01 8.54 -4.09
C ILE A 178 14.28 9.87 -3.83
N VAL A 179 13.76 10.05 -2.61
CA VAL A 179 13.00 11.25 -2.24
C VAL A 179 13.88 12.50 -2.24
N THR A 180 15.05 12.44 -1.60
CA THR A 180 16.01 13.56 -1.54
C THR A 180 16.51 13.96 -2.92
N THR A 181 16.78 12.98 -3.79
CA THR A 181 17.17 13.23 -5.20
C THR A 181 16.05 13.94 -5.95
N GLY A 182 14.80 13.46 -5.83
CA GLY A 182 13.66 14.09 -6.48
C GLY A 182 13.29 15.47 -5.93
N TRP A 183 13.62 15.75 -4.66
CA TRP A 183 13.33 17.01 -3.98
C TRP A 183 14.27 18.16 -4.34
N ARG A 184 15.52 17.85 -4.72
CA ARG A 184 16.57 18.85 -4.96
C ARG A 184 16.10 19.96 -5.91
N ASP A 185 15.49 19.57 -7.02
CA ASP A 185 15.00 20.46 -8.08
C ASP A 185 13.46 20.45 -8.19
N ALA A 186 12.77 20.09 -7.10
CA ALA A 186 11.31 20.09 -7.05
C ALA A 186 10.73 21.49 -6.82
N PRO A 187 9.61 21.85 -7.49
CA PRO A 187 8.91 23.09 -7.21
C PRO A 187 8.29 23.07 -5.80
N THR A 188 8.01 24.25 -5.26
CA THR A 188 7.40 24.41 -3.92
C THR A 188 6.08 23.65 -3.79
N SER A 189 5.27 23.59 -4.85
CA SER A 189 4.01 22.83 -4.87
C SER A 189 4.21 21.33 -4.64
N PHE A 190 5.24 20.75 -5.25
CA PHE A 190 5.60 19.35 -5.06
C PHE A 190 6.10 19.07 -3.64
N ARG A 191 6.96 19.95 -3.11
CA ARG A 191 7.46 19.82 -1.73
C ARG A 191 6.31 19.92 -0.73
N ALA A 192 5.42 20.90 -0.91
CA ALA A 192 4.21 21.05 -0.10
C ALA A 192 3.32 19.80 -0.18
N ALA A 193 3.05 19.30 -1.39
CA ALA A 193 2.24 18.09 -1.59
C ALA A 193 2.83 16.86 -0.86
N THR A 194 4.15 16.69 -0.90
CA THR A 194 4.83 15.57 -0.22
C THR A 194 4.80 15.72 1.30
N ILE A 195 5.02 16.95 1.82
CA ILE A 195 4.93 17.23 3.27
C ILE A 195 3.50 17.02 3.77
N VAL A 196 2.49 17.49 3.02
CA VAL A 196 1.08 17.27 3.33
C VAL A 196 0.77 15.77 3.31
N LEU A 197 1.26 15.00 2.34
CA LEU A 197 1.07 13.55 2.29
C LEU A 197 1.67 12.84 3.52
N LEU A 198 2.87 13.25 3.95
CA LEU A 198 3.48 12.74 5.20
C LEU A 198 2.62 13.07 6.42
N ALA A 199 2.15 14.32 6.54
CA ALA A 199 1.29 14.75 7.64
C ALA A 199 -0.05 13.99 7.63
N VAL A 200 -0.67 13.81 6.46
CA VAL A 200 -1.88 13.01 6.28
C VAL A 200 -1.63 11.55 6.67
N GLY A 201 -0.47 10.98 6.36
CA GLY A 201 -0.07 9.64 6.80
C GLY A 201 -0.06 9.52 8.32
N VAL A 202 0.59 10.46 9.02
CA VAL A 202 0.63 10.48 10.51
C VAL A 202 -0.77 10.65 11.09
N VAL A 203 -1.56 11.59 10.57
CA VAL A 203 -2.95 11.81 11.01
C VAL A 203 -3.80 10.58 10.75
N ALA A 204 -3.59 9.88 9.63
CA ALA A 204 -4.30 8.65 9.32
C ALA A 204 -3.97 7.51 10.27
N VAL A 205 -2.71 7.36 10.72
CA VAL A 205 -2.37 6.39 11.80
C VAL A 205 -3.25 6.64 13.01
N ILE A 206 -3.20 7.88 13.51
CA ILE A 206 -3.90 8.30 14.72
C ILE A 206 -5.41 8.14 14.56
N ALA A 207 -5.97 8.61 13.44
CA ALA A 207 -7.40 8.55 13.20
C ALA A 207 -7.91 7.11 13.11
N ILE A 208 -7.14 6.21 12.47
CA ILE A 208 -7.50 4.79 12.36
C ILE A 208 -7.44 4.14 13.74
N ASP A 209 -6.39 4.37 14.52
CA ASP A 209 -6.28 3.78 15.86
C ASP A 209 -7.35 4.28 16.81
N LEU A 210 -7.64 5.58 16.84
CA LEU A 210 -8.72 6.12 17.66
C LEU A 210 -10.08 5.53 17.25
N ASN A 211 -10.28 5.27 15.96
CA ASN A 211 -11.48 4.62 15.45
C ASN A 211 -11.56 3.15 15.88
N TYR A 212 -10.46 2.40 15.72
CA TYR A 212 -10.33 1.02 16.19
C TYR A 212 -10.53 0.90 17.69
N TYR A 213 -9.98 1.82 18.47
CA TYR A 213 -10.14 1.83 19.92
C TYR A 213 -11.60 2.06 20.31
N ARG A 214 -12.31 2.97 19.63
CA ARG A 214 -13.74 3.20 19.87
C ARG A 214 -14.62 1.98 19.58
N ILE A 215 -14.24 1.13 18.61
CA ILE A 215 -15.07 0.01 18.16
C ILE A 215 -14.66 -1.32 18.80
N LEU A 216 -13.37 -1.53 19.05
CA LEU A 216 -12.80 -2.82 19.45
C LEU A 216 -11.97 -2.74 20.73
N ARG A 217 -11.85 -1.56 21.36
CA ARG A 217 -10.96 -1.30 22.51
C ARG A 217 -9.50 -1.73 22.29
N GLY A 218 -9.05 -1.66 21.04
CA GLY A 218 -7.68 -2.03 20.66
C GLY A 218 -7.10 -1.12 19.57
N TYR A 219 -5.79 -1.21 19.37
CA TYR A 219 -5.04 -0.47 18.36
C TYR A 219 -4.81 -1.39 17.16
N GLY A 220 -5.50 -1.10 16.06
CA GLY A 220 -5.60 -1.99 14.92
C GLY A 220 -5.02 -1.39 13.64
N VAL A 221 -4.35 -0.25 13.71
CA VAL A 221 -3.63 0.30 12.55
C VAL A 221 -2.55 -0.66 12.10
N GLN A 222 -2.43 -0.81 10.78
CA GLN A 222 -1.46 -1.68 10.15
C GLN A 222 -0.82 -0.97 8.97
N GLY A 223 0.40 -1.37 8.60
CA GLY A 223 1.14 -0.80 7.47
C GLY A 223 0.33 -0.74 6.18
N ARG A 224 -0.40 -1.83 5.87
CA ARG A 224 -1.28 -1.94 4.69
C ARG A 224 -2.40 -0.89 4.66
N HIS A 225 -2.76 -0.30 5.80
CA HIS A 225 -3.72 0.79 5.86
C HIS A 225 -3.16 2.09 5.30
N LEU A 226 -1.83 2.28 5.32
CA LEU A 226 -1.20 3.51 4.83
C LEU A 226 -0.42 3.32 3.53
N THR A 227 -0.03 2.09 3.19
CA THR A 227 0.73 1.80 1.96
C THR A 227 0.13 2.46 0.70
N PRO A 228 -1.20 2.47 0.45
CA PRO A 228 -1.76 3.16 -0.72
C PRO A 228 -1.37 4.64 -0.85
N LEU A 229 -1.17 5.33 0.27
CA LEU A 229 -0.71 6.71 0.32
C LEU A 229 0.81 6.81 0.28
N LEU A 230 1.49 6.02 1.12
CA LEU A 230 2.95 6.14 1.34
C LEU A 230 3.78 5.81 0.10
N VAL A 231 3.31 4.88 -0.75
CA VAL A 231 3.98 4.57 -2.03
C VAL A 231 4.02 5.76 -2.98
N GLY A 232 3.10 6.73 -2.84
CA GLY A 232 3.07 7.93 -3.66
C GLY A 232 4.31 8.80 -3.53
N ILE A 233 4.88 8.89 -2.33
CA ILE A 233 6.04 9.74 -2.02
C ILE A 233 7.25 9.38 -2.89
N PRO A 234 7.79 8.13 -2.84
CA PRO A 234 8.92 7.75 -3.66
C PRO A 234 8.57 7.70 -5.16
N LEU A 235 7.34 7.36 -5.54
CA LEU A 235 6.93 7.33 -6.95
C LEU A 235 6.93 8.73 -7.58
N LEU A 236 6.36 9.72 -6.90
CA LEU A 236 6.37 11.11 -7.33
C LEU A 236 7.81 11.65 -7.42
N ALA A 237 8.66 11.32 -6.45
CA ALA A 237 10.06 11.75 -6.44
C ALA A 237 10.89 11.08 -7.54
N ALA A 238 10.69 9.78 -7.77
CA ALA A 238 11.37 9.02 -8.81
C ALA A 238 11.05 9.56 -10.20
N ARG A 239 9.80 9.97 -10.47
CA ARG A 239 9.39 10.56 -11.75
C ARG A 239 10.17 11.84 -12.11
N ARG A 240 10.66 12.58 -11.13
CA ARG A 240 11.45 13.80 -11.34
C ARG A 240 12.96 13.55 -11.35
N SER A 241 13.39 12.39 -10.85
CA SER A 241 14.80 12.05 -10.72
C SER A 241 15.33 11.46 -12.02
N ARG A 242 16.55 11.85 -12.40
CA ARG A 242 17.31 11.19 -13.48
C ARG A 242 18.32 10.24 -12.86
N PHE A 243 17.95 8.97 -12.71
CA PHE A 243 18.85 7.96 -12.19
C PHE A 243 19.76 7.40 -13.28
N THR A 244 21.06 7.30 -13.00
CA THR A 244 22.00 6.55 -13.84
C THR A 244 21.68 5.07 -13.82
N ASP A 245 22.16 4.31 -14.80
CA ASP A 245 21.97 2.86 -14.85
C ASP A 245 22.48 2.17 -13.57
N THR A 246 23.65 2.57 -13.06
CA THR A 246 24.18 2.04 -11.79
C THR A 246 23.22 2.28 -10.63
N GLN A 247 22.66 3.48 -10.52
CA GLN A 247 21.71 3.82 -9.45
C GLN A 247 20.42 3.01 -9.59
N ARG A 248 19.92 2.86 -10.81
CA ARG A 248 18.78 2.00 -11.14
C ARG A 248 19.03 0.57 -10.67
N TYR A 249 20.16 -0.04 -11.02
CA TYR A 249 20.53 -1.40 -10.59
C TYR A 249 20.62 -1.53 -9.07
N ILE A 250 21.19 -0.56 -8.36
CA ILE A 250 21.26 -0.56 -6.90
C ILE A 250 19.86 -0.56 -6.28
N ILE A 251 18.96 0.31 -6.77
CA ILE A 251 17.57 0.38 -6.30
C ILE A 251 16.87 -0.97 -6.54
N GLY A 252 17.00 -1.53 -7.74
CA GLY A 252 16.43 -2.83 -8.09
C GLY A 252 16.96 -3.97 -7.22
N ALA A 253 18.29 -4.04 -7.02
CA ALA A 253 18.93 -5.07 -6.21
C ALA A 253 18.46 -5.01 -4.76
N ILE A 254 18.43 -3.82 -4.14
CA ILE A 254 17.96 -3.65 -2.76
C ILE A 254 16.48 -4.02 -2.65
N TRP A 255 15.65 -3.64 -3.62
CA TRP A 255 14.24 -4.02 -3.66
C TRP A 255 14.07 -5.54 -3.74
N VAL A 256 14.77 -6.23 -4.65
CA VAL A 256 14.72 -7.70 -4.79
C VAL A 256 15.17 -8.38 -3.50
N ILE A 257 16.35 -8.03 -2.97
CA ILE A 257 16.90 -8.65 -1.76
C ILE A 257 15.94 -8.48 -0.58
N THR A 258 15.41 -7.28 -0.39
CA THR A 258 14.45 -6.98 0.69
C THR A 258 13.21 -7.85 0.59
N HIS A 259 12.60 -7.96 -0.60
CA HIS A 259 11.36 -8.72 -0.77
C HIS A 259 11.58 -10.23 -0.72
N VAL A 260 12.74 -10.73 -1.16
CA VAL A 260 13.14 -12.13 -0.95
C VAL A 260 13.30 -12.41 0.55
N LEU A 261 13.96 -11.53 1.30
CA LEU A 261 14.10 -11.67 2.75
C LEU A 261 12.74 -11.62 3.46
N ALA A 262 11.86 -10.69 3.09
CA ALA A 262 10.50 -10.64 3.62
C ALA A 262 9.72 -11.94 3.29
N GLY A 263 9.81 -12.42 2.05
CA GLY A 263 9.18 -13.67 1.61
C GLY A 263 9.69 -14.89 2.37
N TYR A 264 10.99 -14.95 2.58
CA TYR A 264 11.62 -15.98 3.41
C TYR A 264 11.15 -15.93 4.86
N THR A 265 11.12 -14.75 5.47
CA THR A 265 10.65 -14.57 6.85
C THR A 265 9.19 -14.99 7.02
N ALA A 266 8.34 -14.66 6.04
CA ALA A 266 6.95 -15.10 6.02
C ALA A 266 6.83 -16.62 5.85
N LEU A 267 7.57 -17.22 4.90
CA LEU A 267 7.61 -18.67 4.72
C LEU A 267 8.07 -19.39 6.00
N ARG A 268 9.13 -18.90 6.63
CA ARG A 268 9.62 -19.45 7.90
C ARG A 268 8.52 -19.46 8.95
N ARG A 269 7.82 -18.34 9.12
CA ARG A 269 6.70 -18.30 10.06
C ARG A 269 5.63 -19.34 9.76
N TYR A 270 5.18 -19.45 8.52
CA TYR A 270 4.12 -20.41 8.16
C TYR A 270 4.59 -21.86 8.28
N SER A 271 5.88 -22.11 8.08
CA SER A 271 6.45 -23.46 8.04
C SER A 271 6.93 -23.98 9.38
N VAL A 272 7.53 -23.16 10.24
CA VAL A 272 8.11 -23.60 11.53
C VAL A 272 7.61 -22.77 12.72
N GLY A 273 6.78 -21.75 12.48
CA GLY A 273 6.23 -20.90 13.54
C GLY A 273 7.16 -19.76 13.96
N LEU A 274 6.85 -19.17 15.12
CA LEU A 274 7.60 -18.06 15.72
C LEU A 274 8.78 -18.52 16.58
N VAL A 275 8.66 -19.71 17.16
CA VAL A 275 9.55 -20.22 18.20
C VAL A 275 10.57 -21.14 17.56
N GLY A 276 11.83 -20.70 17.55
CA GLY A 276 12.97 -21.44 17.00
C GLY A 276 14.13 -20.48 16.79
N ASP A 277 15.31 -20.85 17.27
CA ASP A 277 16.52 -20.01 17.16
C ASP A 277 17.23 -20.23 15.82
N GLU A 278 16.95 -21.35 15.15
CA GLU A 278 17.59 -21.69 13.89
C GLU A 278 16.88 -21.03 12.70
N VAL A 279 17.65 -20.22 11.98
CA VAL A 279 17.19 -19.55 10.77
C VAL A 279 16.83 -20.62 9.71
N LEU A 280 17.72 -21.59 9.50
CA LEU A 280 17.62 -22.57 8.43
C LEU A 280 16.66 -23.75 8.71
N GLU A 281 16.02 -23.80 9.87
CA GLU A 281 15.12 -24.89 10.28
C GLU A 281 14.01 -25.17 9.25
N VAL A 282 13.55 -24.12 8.57
CA VAL A 282 12.53 -24.18 7.51
C VAL A 282 12.89 -25.15 6.37
N PHE A 283 14.17 -25.45 6.16
CA PHE A 283 14.63 -26.36 5.11
C PHE A 283 14.75 -27.82 5.55
N TYR A 284 14.85 -28.07 6.86
CA TYR A 284 15.10 -29.41 7.40
C TYR A 284 13.86 -30.00 8.08
N PHE A 285 13.09 -29.18 8.80
CA PHE A 285 11.94 -29.62 9.60
C PHE A 285 10.69 -28.75 9.41
N PRO A 286 10.23 -28.48 8.16
CA PRO A 286 9.01 -27.71 7.95
C PRO A 286 7.78 -28.49 8.43
N GLN A 287 6.99 -27.91 9.34
CA GLN A 287 5.66 -28.40 9.72
C GLN A 287 4.64 -28.20 8.60
N TRP A 288 4.84 -27.16 7.78
CA TRP A 288 4.07 -26.88 6.58
C TRP A 288 4.99 -26.44 5.44
N GLN A 289 4.63 -26.78 4.20
CA GLN A 289 5.33 -26.30 3.02
C GLN A 289 4.37 -25.94 1.89
N PRO A 290 4.70 -24.93 1.07
CA PRO A 290 3.94 -24.59 -0.12
C PRO A 290 4.04 -25.69 -1.18
N ALA A 291 3.14 -25.67 -2.17
CA ALA A 291 3.06 -26.70 -3.20
C ALA A 291 4.35 -26.89 -4.02
N LEU A 292 5.14 -25.83 -4.21
CA LEU A 292 6.44 -25.88 -4.90
C LEU A 292 7.61 -26.27 -3.98
N GLY A 293 7.33 -26.57 -2.71
CA GLY A 293 8.34 -26.67 -1.65
C GLY A 293 8.95 -25.30 -1.30
N ILE A 294 9.69 -25.25 -0.19
CA ILE A 294 10.30 -24.00 0.30
C ILE A 294 11.30 -23.44 -0.73
N PHE A 295 12.22 -24.28 -1.21
CA PHE A 295 13.21 -23.88 -2.22
C PHE A 295 12.56 -23.41 -3.53
N GLY A 296 11.62 -24.20 -4.06
CA GLY A 296 10.94 -23.85 -5.31
C GLY A 296 10.17 -22.53 -5.20
N THR A 297 9.55 -22.27 -4.04
CA THR A 297 8.83 -21.01 -3.81
C THR A 297 9.77 -19.80 -3.71
N LEU A 298 10.90 -19.93 -3.01
CA LEU A 298 11.90 -18.86 -2.92
C LEU A 298 12.56 -18.56 -4.27
N ILE A 299 12.87 -19.60 -5.05
CA ILE A 299 13.40 -19.46 -6.41
C ILE A 299 12.36 -18.77 -7.30
N ALA A 300 11.11 -19.24 -7.29
CA ALA A 300 10.03 -18.64 -8.08
C ALA A 300 9.81 -17.16 -7.72
N LEU A 301 9.81 -16.82 -6.42
CA LEU A 301 9.73 -15.44 -5.95
C LEU A 301 10.92 -14.62 -6.47
N THR A 302 12.15 -15.11 -6.31
CA THR A 302 13.35 -14.40 -6.76
C THR A 302 13.32 -14.14 -8.26
N LEU A 303 12.97 -15.16 -9.07
CA LEU A 303 12.86 -15.03 -10.51
C LEU A 303 11.77 -14.05 -10.93
N LEU A 304 10.62 -14.06 -10.25
CA LEU A 304 9.53 -13.13 -10.51
C LEU A 304 9.96 -11.68 -10.21
N LEU A 305 10.60 -11.46 -9.06
CA LEU A 305 11.10 -10.13 -8.67
C LEU A 305 12.15 -9.63 -9.66
N LEU A 306 13.11 -10.48 -10.05
CA LEU A 306 14.12 -10.16 -11.06
C LEU A 306 13.51 -9.86 -12.43
N ALA A 307 12.51 -10.63 -12.86
CA ALA A 307 11.81 -10.41 -14.13
C ALA A 307 11.08 -9.06 -14.12
N ILE A 308 10.36 -8.72 -13.05
CA ILE A 308 9.69 -7.43 -12.88
C ILE A 308 10.70 -6.28 -12.91
N THR A 309 11.79 -6.39 -12.17
CA THR A 309 12.87 -5.40 -12.16
C THR A 309 13.50 -5.24 -13.55
N ALA A 310 13.78 -6.34 -14.26
CA ALA A 310 14.35 -6.31 -15.59
C ALA A 310 13.41 -5.67 -16.64
N VAL A 311 12.12 -6.00 -16.61
CA VAL A 311 11.11 -5.37 -17.46
C VAL A 311 11.05 -3.87 -17.19
N THR A 312 11.04 -3.47 -15.92
CA THR A 312 11.02 -2.06 -15.51
C THR A 312 12.25 -1.29 -16.00
N PHE A 313 13.45 -1.89 -15.97
CA PHE A 313 14.65 -1.25 -16.53
C PHE A 313 14.59 -1.09 -18.05
N ARG A 314 14.03 -2.07 -18.77
CA ARG A 314 13.92 -2.00 -20.22
C ARG A 314 12.94 -0.91 -20.66
N THR A 315 11.78 -0.81 -20.00
CA THR A 315 10.77 0.22 -20.34
C THR A 315 11.28 1.63 -20.02
N THR A 316 11.93 1.82 -18.87
CA THR A 316 12.48 3.14 -18.49
C THR A 316 13.69 3.60 -19.31
N ARG A 317 14.40 2.70 -20.00
CA ARG A 317 15.43 3.10 -20.99
C ARG A 317 14.81 3.50 -22.32
N ALA A 318 13.76 2.81 -22.76
CA ALA A 318 13.07 3.13 -24.01
C ALA A 318 12.41 4.53 -23.99
N GLU A 319 11.91 4.97 -22.83
CA GLU A 319 11.34 6.31 -22.65
C GLU A 319 12.40 7.41 -22.42
N GLY A 320 13.63 7.02 -22.06
CA GLY A 320 14.69 7.92 -21.63
C GLY A 320 15.58 8.48 -22.74
N GLY A 321 15.38 8.06 -24.00
CA GLY A 321 16.01 8.57 -25.22
C GLY A 321 17.39 9.21 -25.04
N ASP A 322 18.42 8.36 -24.98
CA ASP A 322 19.70 8.69 -25.61
C ASP A 322 19.61 8.33 -27.10
#